data_AF-A0A2V9KME3-F1
#
_entry.id   AF-A0A2V9KME3-F1
#
_cell.length_a   1.000
_cell.length_b   1.000
_cell.length_c   1.000
_cell.angle_alpha   90.00
_cell.angle_beta   90.00
_cell.angle_gamma   90.00
#
_symmetry.space_group_name_H-M   'P 1'
#
loop_
_entity.id
_entity.type
_entity.pdbx_description
1 polymer ?
#
loop_
_entity_poly.entity_id
_entity_poly.type
_entity_poly.pdbx_seq_one_letter_code
_entity_poly.pdbx_strand_id
1 'polypeptide(L)' 'MCLKSCEPDLEPRKVYEVIPDEAGARSNYLRVIDESGEGYLYPEAYFVLIKLPQDAAQRITTAGRRSVS' A
#
# COMPACT_ATOMS: atom_id res chain seq x y z
N MET A 1 4.69 -3.09 -2.65
CA MET A 1 3.96 -3.80 -3.72
C MET A 1 3.32 -5.05 -3.13
N CYS A 2 2.03 -5.27 -3.38
CA CYS A 2 1.29 -6.41 -2.83
C CYS A 2 1.64 -7.71 -3.57
N LEU A 3 1.86 -8.79 -2.80
CA LEU A 3 2.13 -10.14 -3.30
C LEU A 3 0.94 -11.08 -3.15
N LYS A 4 -0.09 -10.70 -2.38
CA LYS A 4 -1.23 -11.54 -2.00
C LYS A 4 -2.51 -11.13 -2.73
N SER A 5 -3.38 -12.12 -2.94
CA SER A 5 -4.69 -11.98 -3.59
C SER A 5 -5.82 -12.57 -2.74
N CYS A 6 -5.56 -12.85 -1.47
CA CYS A 6 -6.51 -13.51 -0.56
C CYS A 6 -7.37 -12.51 0.22
N GLU A 7 -6.93 -11.25 0.28
CA GLU A 7 -7.68 -10.17 0.94
C GLU A 7 -8.51 -9.43 -0.12
N PRO A 8 -9.81 -9.20 0.10
CA PRO A 8 -10.68 -8.55 -0.89
C PRO A 8 -10.27 -7.10 -1.18
N ASP A 9 -9.65 -6.43 -0.21
CA ASP A 9 -9.24 -5.03 -0.31
C ASP A 9 -7.81 -4.86 -0.86
N LEU A 10 -7.10 -5.97 -1.13
CA LEU A 10 -5.76 -5.95 -1.70
C LEU A 10 -5.73 -6.53 -3.12
N GLU A 11 -5.21 -5.73 -4.04
CA GLU A 11 -4.96 -6.12 -5.41
C GLU A 11 -3.51 -6.57 -5.59
N PRO A 12 -3.26 -7.81 -6.06
CA PRO A 12 -1.91 -8.31 -6.26
C PRO A 12 -1.17 -7.50 -7.33
N ARG A 13 0.12 -7.22 -7.09
CA ARG A 13 1.02 -6.37 -7.91
C ARG A 13 0.73 -4.87 -7.86
N LYS A 14 -0.32 -4.43 -7.16
CA LYS A 14 -0.56 -3.00 -6.91
C LYS A 14 0.47 -2.45 -5.92
N VAL A 15 0.80 -1.17 -6.09
CA VAL A 15 1.68 -0.43 -5.19
C VAL A 15 0.82 0.44 -4.29
N TYR A 16 0.96 0.25 -2.98
CA TYR A 16 0.28 1.01 -1.94
C TYR A 16 1.29 1.91 -1.24
N GLU A 17 0.83 3.07 -0.78
CA GLU A 17 1.62 3.93 0.10
C GLU A 17 1.68 3.32 1.50
N VAL A 18 2.84 3.35 2.14
CA VAL A 18 3.04 2.90 3.52
C VAL A 18 3.33 4.12 4.37
N ILE A 19 2.59 4.28 5.46
CA ILE A 19 2.86 5.34 6.45
C ILE A 19 3.55 4.77 7.69
N PRO A 20 4.45 5.55 8.35
CA PRO A 20 5.10 5.11 9.58
C PRO A 20 4.08 4.79 10.68
N ASP A 21 4.18 3.58 11.25
CA ASP A 21 3.38 3.14 12.39
C ASP A 21 4.23 2.22 13.27
N GLU A 22 4.75 2.76 14.38
CA GLU A 22 5.60 1.98 15.29
C GLU A 22 4.85 0.83 15.96
N ALA A 23 3.55 1.02 16.24
CA ALA A 23 2.76 -0.01 16.91
C ALA A 23 2.53 -1.21 15.99
N GLY A 24 2.21 -0.94 14.72
CA GLY A 24 2.11 -1.96 13.67
C GLY A 24 3.44 -2.66 13.44
N ALA A 25 4.53 -1.90 13.30
CA ALA A 25 5.85 -2.43 13.02
C ALA A 25 6.35 -3.41 14.11
N ARG A 26 6.09 -3.13 15.39
CA ARG A 26 6.42 -4.04 16.50
C ARG A 26 5.75 -5.41 16.40
N SER A 27 4.66 -5.51 15.64
CA SER A 27 3.89 -6.74 15.43
C SER A 27 4.08 -7.34 14.02
N ASN A 28 5.03 -6.84 13.22
CA ASN A 28 5.21 -7.18 11.79
C ASN A 28 4.00 -6.83 10.91
N TYR A 29 3.38 -5.67 11.16
CA TYR A 29 2.33 -5.11 10.32
C TYR A 29 2.78 -3.80 9.67
N LEU A 30 2.29 -3.57 8.46
CA LEU A 30 2.41 -2.31 7.73
C LEU A 30 1.07 -1.61 7.69
N ARG A 31 1.07 -0.29 7.93
CA ARG A 31 -0.08 0.55 7.66
C ARG A 31 -0.02 1.05 6.23
N VAL A 32 -0.94 0.56 5.40
CA VAL A 32 -1.02 0.91 3.97
C VAL A 32 -2.22 1.81 3.72
N ILE A 33 -2.07 2.77 2.82
CA ILE A 33 -3.16 3.64 2.36
C ILE A 33 -3.75 3.05 1.08
N ASP A 34 -5.06 2.88 1.06
CA ASP A 34 -5.82 2.41 -0.11
C ASP A 34 -6.21 3.58 -1.05
N GLU A 35 -7.16 3.35 -1.96
CA GLU A 35 -7.65 4.39 -2.88
C GLU A 35 -8.63 5.38 -2.23
N SER A 36 -9.32 4.97 -1.16
CA SER A 36 -10.17 5.90 -0.40
C SER A 36 -9.34 6.91 0.40
N GLY A 37 -8.07 6.59 0.67
CA GLY A 37 -7.19 7.38 1.52
C GLY A 37 -7.20 6.92 2.97
N GLU A 38 -7.87 5.80 3.27
CA GLU A 38 -7.93 5.20 4.60
C GLU A 38 -6.73 4.28 4.84
N GLY A 39 -6.27 4.24 6.10
CA GLY A 39 -5.07 3.50 6.49
C GLY A 39 -5.38 2.19 7.20
N TYR A 40 -5.07 1.06 6.55
CA TYR A 40 -5.33 -0.29 7.05
C TYR A 40 -4.05 -1.03 7.44
N LEU A 41 -4.15 -1.92 8.43
CA LEU A 41 -3.03 -2.75 8.88
C LEU A 41 -3.07 -4.12 8.20
N TYR A 42 -1.96 -4.50 7.59
CA TYR A 42 -1.77 -5.83 7.03
C TYR A 42 -0.43 -6.41 7.45
N PRO A 43 -0.29 -7.74 7.51
CA PRO A 43 1.00 -8.37 7.76
C PRO A 43 2.05 -7.90 6.75
N GLU A 44 3.24 -7.53 7.23
CA GLU A 44 4.35 -7.09 6.39
C GLU A 44 4.68 -8.12 5.29
N ALA A 45 4.54 -9.41 5.61
CA ALA A 45 4.78 -10.52 4.69
C ALA A 45 3.87 -10.51 3.43
N TYR A 46 2.83 -9.69 3.39
CA TYR A 46 1.97 -9.53 2.22
C TYR A 46 2.61 -8.63 1.15
N PHE A 47 3.66 -7.90 1.51
CA PHE A 47 4.25 -6.89 0.66
C PHE A 47 5.76 -7.09 0.48
N VAL A 48 6.24 -6.56 -0.63
CA VAL A 48 7.66 -6.19 -0.79
C VAL A 48 7.78 -4.67 -0.77
N LEU A 49 8.65 -4.15 0.09
CA LEU A 49 8.97 -2.72 0.13
C LEU A 49 9.81 -2.35 -1.09
N ILE A 50 9.37 -1.32 -1.81
CA ILE A 50 10.08 -0.78 -2.98
C ILE A 50 10.36 0.70 -2.73
N LYS A 51 11.58 1.13 -3.05
CA LYS A 51 11.91 2.56 -3.09
C LYS A 51 11.64 3.07 -4.49
N LEU A 52 10.69 3.98 -4.62
CA LEU A 52 10.37 4.61 -5.88
C LEU A 52 11.05 5.97 -5.97
N PRO A 53 11.62 6.34 -7.14
CA PRO A 53 11.92 7.71 -7.46
C PRO A 53 10.69 8.61 -7.23
N GLN A 54 10.92 9.86 -6.81
CA GLN A 54 9.84 10.77 -6.44
C GLN A 54 8.83 11.00 -7.58
N ASP A 55 9.32 11.09 -8.82
CA ASP A 55 8.49 11.24 -10.01
C ASP A 55 7.61 10.00 -10.26
N ALA A 56 8.16 8.80 -10.08
CA ALA A 56 7.40 7.56 -10.20
C ALA A 56 6.33 7.45 -9.11
N ALA A 57 6.68 7.78 -7.86
CA ALA A 57 5.74 7.77 -6.74
C ALA A 57 4.54 8.71 -7.01
N GLN A 58 4.77 9.94 -7.46
CA GLN A 58 3.71 10.90 -7.79
C GLN A 58 2.78 10.39 -8.90
N ARG A 59 3.33 9.75 -9.93
CA ARG A 59 2.54 9.21 -11.05
C ARG A 59 1.67 8.04 -10.62
N ILE A 60 2.19 7.18 -9.75
CA ILE A 60 1.46 6.01 -9.24
C ILE A 60 0.33 6.44 -8.31
N THR A 61 0.57 7.36 -7.38
CA THR A 61 -0.46 7.85 -6.45
C THR A 61 -1.55 8.66 -7.14
N THR A 62 -1.24 9.35 -8.25
CA THR A 62 -2.23 10.10 -9.03
C THR A 62 -3.07 9.17 -9.93
N ALA A 63 -2.47 8.10 -10.48
CA ALA A 63 -3.18 7.16 -11.34
C ALA A 63 -4.23 6.32 -10.59
N GLY A 64 -3.92 5.88 -9.35
CA GLY A 64 -4.88 5.13 -8.52
C GLY A 64 -6.13 5.92 -8.13
N ARG A 65 -6.03 7.26 -8.04
CA ARG A 65 -7.16 8.13 -7.67
C ARG A 65 -8.11 8.49 -8.82
N ARG A 66 -7.82 8.08 -10.06
CA ARG A 66 -8.65 8.41 -11.24
C ARG A 66 -9.72 7.36 -11.58
N SER A 67 -9.83 6.30 -10.78
CA SER A 67 -10.82 5.25 -10.93
C SER A 67 -12.06 5.50 -10.08
N VAL A 68 -12.64 6.70 -10.16
CA VAL A 68 -14.02 6.95 -9.74
C VAL A 68 -14.69 7.68 -10.90
N SER A 69 -15.57 6.96 -11.59
CA SER A 69 -16.57 7.46 -12.53
C SER A 69 -17.85 6.71 -12.25
#